data_AF-A0A937C8L9-F1
#
_entry.id   AF-A0A937C8L9-F1
#
_cell.length_a   1.000
_cell.length_b   1.000
_cell.length_c   1.000
_cell.angle_alpha   90.00
_cell.angle_beta   90.00
_cell.angle_gamma   90.00
#
_symmetry.space_group_name_H-M   'P 1'
#
loop_
_entity.id
_entity.type
_entity.pdbx_description
1 polymer ?
#
loop_
_entity_poly.entity_id
_entity_poly.type
_entity_poly.pdbx_seq_one_letter_code
_entity_poly.pdbx_strand_id
1 'polypeptide(L)'
;MSYTTSVNSDVFQQWIADRLDMQKVKEKLAAMGYDEETASLHLREFKKLKYGKRQFIGFVCLAAGAFIGFLSCLLTLINPIPGLYNWTLYGLTSVAVLVIFLGLYYLME
;
A
#
# COMPACT_ATOMS: atom_id res chain seq x y z
N MET A 1 -24.15 -32.02 -0.85
CA MET A 1 -23.11 -31.75 -1.88
C MET A 1 -22.44 -30.44 -1.50
N SER A 2 -21.21 -30.52 -1.02
CA SER A 2 -20.43 -29.37 -0.56
C SER A 2 -19.84 -28.66 -1.77
N TYR A 3 -20.46 -27.56 -2.20
CA TYR A 3 -19.86 -26.69 -3.19
C TYR A 3 -18.69 -25.98 -2.54
N THR A 4 -17.48 -26.45 -2.85
CA THR A 4 -16.22 -25.78 -2.58
C THR A 4 -16.14 -24.57 -3.50
N THR A 5 -16.84 -23.51 -3.15
CA THR A 5 -16.73 -22.20 -3.81
C THR A 5 -15.43 -21.52 -3.41
N SER A 6 -14.33 -22.12 -3.86
CA SER A 6 -13.05 -21.45 -4.03
C SER A 6 -13.25 -20.44 -5.17
N VAL A 7 -13.71 -19.23 -4.83
CA VAL A 7 -13.66 -18.14 -5.81
C VAL A 7 -12.18 -17.95 -6.15
N ASN A 8 -11.82 -18.36 -7.37
CA ASN A 8 -10.45 -18.48 -7.83
C ASN A 8 -9.75 -17.12 -7.68
N SER A 9 -8.64 -17.08 -6.94
CA SER A 9 -7.82 -15.88 -6.73
C SER A 9 -7.45 -15.19 -8.05
N ASP A 10 -7.35 -15.95 -9.14
CA ASP A 10 -7.07 -15.45 -10.49
C ASP A 10 -8.18 -14.55 -11.06
N VAL A 11 -9.45 -14.87 -10.78
CA VAL A 11 -10.61 -14.08 -11.23
C VAL A 11 -10.61 -12.73 -10.51
N PHE A 12 -10.26 -12.72 -9.22
CA PHE A 12 -10.05 -11.50 -8.47
C PHE A 12 -8.86 -10.69 -9.01
N GLN A 13 -7.73 -11.32 -9.32
CA GLN A 13 -6.60 -10.59 -9.92
C GLN A 13 -6.96 -9.98 -11.29
N GLN A 14 -7.75 -10.68 -12.11
CA GLN A 14 -8.27 -10.12 -13.36
C GLN A 14 -9.17 -8.92 -13.10
N TRP A 15 -10.10 -8.97 -12.14
CA TRP A 15 -10.98 -7.81 -11.86
C TRP A 15 -10.23 -6.63 -11.24
N ILE A 16 -9.14 -6.88 -10.51
CA ILE A 16 -8.21 -5.84 -10.06
C ILE A 16 -7.51 -5.19 -11.26
N ALA A 17 -7.02 -6.02 -12.21
CA ALA A 17 -6.36 -5.55 -13.43
C ALA A 17 -7.31 -4.76 -14.35
N ASP A 18 -8.57 -5.18 -14.43
CA ASP A 18 -9.61 -4.56 -15.25
C ASP A 18 -10.19 -3.28 -14.63
N ARG A 19 -9.70 -2.87 -13.44
CA ARG A 19 -10.26 -1.78 -12.62
C ARG A 19 -11.78 -1.89 -12.44
N LEU A 20 -12.31 -3.10 -12.29
CA LEU A 20 -13.73 -3.29 -12.06
C LEU A 20 -14.15 -2.57 -10.77
N ASP A 21 -15.22 -1.78 -10.88
CA ASP A 21 -15.80 -1.07 -9.75
C ASP A 21 -16.37 -2.06 -8.73
N MET A 22 -16.27 -1.75 -7.43
CA MET A 22 -16.75 -2.63 -6.36
C MET A 22 -18.24 -2.96 -6.52
N GLN A 23 -19.04 -2.04 -7.09
CA GLN A 23 -20.44 -2.33 -7.42
C GLN A 23 -20.59 -3.39 -8.50
N LYS A 24 -19.77 -3.35 -9.56
CA LYS A 24 -19.80 -4.36 -10.64
C LYS A 24 -19.31 -5.72 -10.19
N VAL A 25 -18.38 -5.76 -9.23
CA VAL A 25 -17.96 -7.01 -8.58
C VAL A 25 -19.11 -7.58 -7.75
N LYS A 26 -19.84 -6.76 -6.98
CA LYS A 26 -21.02 -7.21 -6.24
C LYS A 26 -22.10 -7.75 -7.17
N GLU A 27 -22.39 -7.05 -8.27
CA GLU A 27 -23.36 -7.51 -9.29
C GLU A 27 -22.92 -8.80 -9.97
N LYS A 28 -21.64 -8.96 -10.32
CA LYS A 28 -21.14 -10.22 -10.90
C LYS A 28 -21.19 -11.38 -9.93
N LEU A 29 -20.90 -11.17 -8.64
CA LEU A 29 -21.05 -12.21 -7.62
C LEU A 29 -22.52 -12.57 -7.39
N ALA A 30 -23.41 -11.57 -7.36
CA ALA A 30 -24.85 -11.80 -7.28
C ALA A 30 -25.39 -12.54 -8.51
N ALA A 31 -24.91 -12.19 -9.71
CA ALA A 31 -25.27 -12.86 -10.97
C ALA A 31 -24.73 -14.29 -11.07
N MET A 32 -23.67 -14.63 -10.33
CA MET A 32 -23.15 -15.99 -10.21
C MET A 32 -23.89 -16.83 -9.16
N GLY A 33 -24.91 -16.28 -8.48
CA GLY A 33 -25.73 -17.01 -7.53
C GLY A 33 -25.11 -17.16 -6.14
N TYR A 34 -24.13 -16.32 -5.78
CA TYR A 34 -23.61 -16.27 -4.42
C TYR A 34 -24.54 -15.48 -3.51
N ASP A 35 -24.70 -15.97 -2.28
CA ASP A 35 -25.51 -15.34 -1.26
C ASP A 35 -24.91 -13.99 -0.84
N GLU A 36 -25.74 -13.03 -0.42
CA GLU A 36 -25.28 -11.66 -0.12
C GLU A 36 -24.20 -11.64 0.97
N GLU A 37 -24.28 -12.55 1.94
CA GLU A 37 -23.26 -12.69 2.98
C GLU A 37 -21.91 -13.15 2.42
N THR A 38 -21.89 -14.16 1.55
CA THR A 38 -20.65 -14.66 0.94
C THR A 38 -20.06 -13.66 -0.05
N ALA A 39 -20.91 -12.95 -0.78
CA ALA A 39 -20.48 -11.88 -1.68
C ALA A 39 -19.81 -10.72 -0.93
N SER A 40 -20.34 -10.35 0.24
CA SER A 40 -19.76 -9.30 1.09
C SER A 40 -18.41 -9.69 1.69
N LEU A 41 -18.23 -10.96 2.07
CA LEU A 41 -16.97 -11.50 2.59
C LEU A 41 -15.88 -11.48 1.51
N HIS A 42 -16.19 -11.97 0.32
CA HIS A 42 -15.27 -11.96 -0.81
C HIS A 42 -14.95 -10.55 -1.30
N LEU A 43 -15.89 -9.60 -1.24
CA LEU A 43 -15.62 -8.18 -1.48
C LEU A 43 -14.63 -7.59 -0.46
N ARG A 44 -14.75 -7.96 0.81
CA ARG A 44 -13.81 -7.55 1.86
C ARG A 44 -12.42 -8.11 1.61
N GLU A 45 -12.32 -9.38 1.22
CA GLU A 45 -11.03 -10.01 0.86
C GLU A 45 -10.42 -9.38 -0.37
N PHE A 46 -11.22 -9.12 -1.40
CA PHE A 46 -10.80 -8.43 -2.61
C PHE A 46 -10.28 -7.01 -2.32
N LYS A 47 -11.01 -6.25 -1.48
CA LYS A 47 -10.57 -4.95 -1.00
C LYS A 47 -9.24 -5.09 -0.25
N LYS A 48 -9.12 -6.05 0.65
CA LYS A 48 -7.88 -6.30 1.40
C LYS A 48 -6.70 -6.65 0.48
N LEU A 49 -6.94 -7.42 -0.59
CA LEU A 49 -5.92 -7.77 -1.59
C LEU A 49 -5.51 -6.58 -2.46
N LYS A 50 -6.48 -5.79 -2.93
CA LYS A 50 -6.25 -4.61 -3.79
C LYS A 50 -5.53 -3.49 -3.05
N TYR A 51 -5.98 -3.15 -1.85
CA TYR A 51 -5.43 -2.06 -1.06
C TYR A 51 -4.25 -2.51 -0.19
N GLY A 52 -4.18 -3.78 0.22
CA GLY A 52 -3.11 -4.29 1.08
C GLY A 52 -1.73 -4.25 0.43
N LYS A 53 -1.61 -4.54 -0.87
CA LYS A 53 -0.34 -4.41 -1.59
C LYS A 53 0.13 -2.95 -1.67
N ARG A 54 -0.79 -2.01 -1.87
CA ARG A 54 -0.49 -0.57 -1.91
C ARG A 54 -0.11 -0.02 -0.54
N GLN A 55 -0.87 -0.35 0.51
CA GLN A 55 -0.53 0.03 1.87
C GLN A 55 0.82 -0.54 2.30
N PHE A 56 1.17 -1.76 1.89
CA PHE A 56 2.48 -2.33 2.18
C PHE A 56 3.61 -1.54 1.50
N ILE A 57 3.43 -1.14 0.23
CA ILE A 57 4.39 -0.27 -0.48
C ILE A 57 4.52 1.09 0.23
N GLY A 58 3.40 1.69 0.63
CA GLY A 58 3.39 2.94 1.41
C GLY A 58 4.11 2.81 2.75
N PHE A 59 3.89 1.70 3.46
CA PHE A 59 4.57 1.40 4.72
C PHE A 59 6.08 1.20 4.55
N VAL A 60 6.50 0.50 3.49
CA VAL A 60 7.93 0.32 3.17
C VAL A 60 8.57 1.66 2.80
N CYS A 61 7.90 2.51 2.02
CA CYS A 61 8.37 3.87 1.73
C CYS A 61 8.50 4.72 2.99
N LEU A 62 7.52 4.65 3.91
CA LEU A 62 7.58 5.33 5.20
C LEU A 62 8.76 4.87 6.04
N ALA A 63 8.96 3.56 6.16
CA ALA A 63 10.06 2.98 6.91
C ALA A 63 11.41 3.39 6.31
N ALA A 64 11.56 3.34 4.98
CA ALA A 64 12.77 3.76 4.29
C ALA A 64 13.03 5.27 4.48
N GLY A 65 12.02 6.12 4.31
CA GLY A 65 12.13 7.56 4.52
C GLY A 65 12.49 7.92 5.96
N ALA A 66 11.88 7.27 6.95
CA ALA A 66 12.21 7.44 8.36
C ALA A 66 13.66 7.00 8.68
N PHE A 67 14.12 5.90 8.08
CA PHE A 67 15.49 5.42 8.27
C PHE A 67 16.53 6.36 7.64
N ILE A 68 16.26 6.88 6.45
CA ILE A 68 17.10 7.88 5.78
C ILE A 68 17.14 9.19 6.58
N GLY A 69 15.98 9.66 7.08
CA GLY A 69 15.90 10.83 7.93
C GLY A 69 16.65 10.66 9.25
N PHE A 70 16.55 9.47 9.87
CA PHE A 70 17.28 9.13 11.09
C PHE A 70 18.79 9.09 10.86
N LEU A 71 19.25 8.49 9.75
CA LEU A 71 20.65 8.52 9.33
C LEU A 71 21.15 9.95 9.08
N SER A 72 20.32 10.81 8.46
CA SER A 72 20.64 12.23 8.27
C SER A 72 20.88 12.93 9.61
N CYS A 73 19.99 12.72 10.58
CA CYS A 73 20.12 13.26 11.93
C CYS A 73 21.37 12.73 12.65
N LEU A 74 21.67 11.43 12.55
CA LEU A 74 22.86 10.86 13.17
C LEU A 74 24.16 11.39 12.55
N LEU A 75 24.25 11.49 11.22
CA LEU A 75 25.42 12.07 10.54
C LEU A 75 25.63 13.52 10.93
N THR A 76 24.54 14.27 11.05
CA THR A 76 24.54 15.67 11.49
C THR A 76 25.05 15.81 12.93
N LEU A 77 24.65 14.90 13.83
CA LEU A 77 25.02 14.94 15.25
C LEU A 77 26.46 14.48 15.50
N ILE A 78 26.93 13.46 14.78
CA ILE A 78 28.33 12.98 14.87
C ILE A 78 29.30 14.02 14.27
N ASN A 79 28.80 14.89 13.38
CA ASN A 79 29.54 15.97 12.72
C ASN A 79 30.95 15.54 12.22
N PRO A 80 31.05 14.47 11.41
CA PRO A 80 32.35 13.96 10.98
C PRO A 80 33.06 14.92 10.01
N ILE A 81 32.32 15.76 9.27
CA ILE A 81 32.84 16.73 8.29
C ILE A 81 31.98 18.01 8.31
N PRO A 82 32.52 19.17 8.73
CA PRO A 82 31.74 20.42 8.89
C PRO A 82 31.19 21.00 7.57
N GLY A 83 31.72 20.58 6.42
CA GLY A 83 31.23 21.00 5.09
C GLY A 83 30.01 20.23 4.59
N LEU A 84 29.74 19.03 5.11
CA LEU A 84 28.59 18.22 4.68
C LEU A 84 27.33 18.51 5.49
N TYR A 85 27.45 19.20 6.63
CA TYR A 85 26.35 19.48 7.54
C TYR A 85 25.12 20.06 6.83
N ASN A 86 25.30 21.15 6.08
CA ASN A 86 24.21 21.76 5.32
C ASN A 86 23.65 20.85 4.22
N TRP A 87 24.48 19.99 3.63
CA TRP A 87 24.05 19.12 2.54
C TRP A 87 23.25 17.91 3.04
N THR A 88 23.61 17.33 4.19
CA THR A 88 22.79 16.30 4.84
C THR A 88 21.49 16.89 5.40
N LEU A 89 21.57 18.04 6.10
CA LEU A 89 20.43 18.65 6.78
C LEU A 89 19.41 19.27 5.82
N TYR A 90 19.83 19.88 4.71
CA TYR A 90 18.91 20.42 3.71
C TYR A 90 18.65 19.47 2.54
N GLY A 91 19.63 18.67 2.12
CA GLY A 91 19.47 17.74 1.01
C GLY A 91 18.77 16.45 1.44
N LEU A 92 19.44 15.66 2.27
CA LEU A 92 18.97 14.32 2.63
C LEU A 92 17.66 14.36 3.43
N THR A 93 17.51 15.31 4.34
CA THR A 93 16.31 15.45 5.17
C THR A 93 15.09 15.91 4.37
N SER A 94 15.26 16.83 3.41
CA SER A 94 14.17 17.22 2.51
C SER A 94 13.72 16.05 1.63
N VAL A 95 14.67 15.26 1.12
CA VAL A 95 14.37 14.03 0.38
C VAL A 95 13.64 13.01 1.27
N ALA A 96 14.09 12.81 2.51
CA ALA A 96 13.43 11.92 3.46
C ALA A 96 11.98 12.36 3.72
N VAL A 97 11.73 13.65 3.91
CA VAL A 97 10.38 14.21 4.10
C VAL A 97 9.52 13.96 2.86
N LEU A 98 10.03 14.19 1.65
CA LEU A 98 9.28 13.90 0.42
C LEU A 98 8.92 12.42 0.31
N VAL A 99 9.86 11.51 0.61
CA VAL A 99 9.62 10.06 0.60
C VAL A 99 8.58 9.65 1.65
N ILE A 100 8.59 10.28 2.84
CA ILE A 100 7.59 10.06 3.89
C ILE A 100 6.21 10.53 3.43
N PHE A 101 6.08 11.74 2.87
CA PHE A 101 4.80 12.23 2.34
C PHE A 101 4.26 11.34 1.22
N LEU A 102 5.15 10.86 0.35
CA LEU A 102 4.80 9.96 -0.74
C LEU A 102 4.38 8.58 -0.21
N GLY A 103 5.05 8.07 0.83
CA GLY A 103 4.65 6.85 1.54
C GLY A 103 3.31 6.98 2.26
N LEU A 104 3.04 8.12 2.90
CA LEU A 104 1.75 8.44 3.52
C LEU A 104 0.63 8.54 2.49
N TYR A 105 0.90 9.12 1.32
CA TYR A 105 -0.05 9.17 0.21
C TYR A 105 -0.47 7.76 -0.22
N TYR A 106 0.49 6.84 -0.41
CA TYR A 106 0.21 5.44 -0.72
C TYR A 106 -0.43 4.64 0.43
N LEU A 107 -0.27 5.09 1.68
CA LEU A 107 -0.87 4.44 2.84
C LEU A 107 -2.34 4.85 3.06
N MET A 108 -2.67 6.12 2.75
CA MET A 108 -4.02 6.68 2.90
C MET A 108 -4.93 6.45 1.68
N GLU A 109 -4.38 6.26 0.48
CA GLU A 109 -5.15 5.93 -0.74
C GLU A 109 -5.35 4.41 -0.96
#